data_AF-A0AAW1PF65-F1
#
_entry.id   AF-A0AAW1PF65-F1
#
_cell.length_a   1.000
_cell.length_b   1.000
_cell.length_c   1.000
_cell.angle_alpha   90.00
_cell.angle_beta   90.00
_cell.angle_gamma   90.00
#
_symmetry.space_group_name_H-M   'P 1'
#
loop_
_entity.id
_entity.type
_entity.pdbx_description
1 polymer ?
#
loop_
_entity_poly.entity_id
_entity_poly.type
_entity_poly.pdbx_seq_one_letter_code
_entity_poly.pdbx_strand_id
1 'polypeptide(L)'
;MSSFQQALLLLSIALHYLYSAEASAALVTCGSVIKLSHARTSYLLHSHEIAYGSGSGQQSVTGYDSSDDANSLWIIRGLKGHWCPQGSSIKSGFQLRLQHASTRKFLHSHHFESPLSGQQEVSAFGSDTDSDDMDIWQVDWDKGAGEWTQDQQVRLRHAHTGVYLASGPQRRGSWSIY
;
A
#
# COMPACT_ATOMS: atom_id res chain seq x y z
N MET A 1 -14.65 -31.00 -36.66
CA MET A 1 -13.93 -29.75 -36.98
C MET A 1 -12.70 -30.11 -37.78
N SER A 2 -12.38 -29.41 -38.86
CA SER A 2 -11.20 -29.74 -39.67
C SER A 2 -9.91 -29.34 -38.93
N SER A 3 -8.80 -30.01 -39.23
CA SER A 3 -7.46 -29.67 -38.71
C SER A 3 -7.12 -28.18 -38.92
N PHE A 4 -7.57 -27.61 -40.05
CA PHE A 4 -7.44 -26.19 -40.36
C PHE A 4 -8.21 -25.28 -39.38
N GLN A 5 -9.43 -25.63 -38.99
CA GLN A 5 -10.22 -24.86 -38.02
C GLN A 5 -9.61 -24.90 -36.61
N GLN A 6 -9.00 -26.03 -36.22
CA GLN A 6 -8.27 -26.13 -34.94
C GLN A 6 -7.01 -25.27 -34.93
N ALA A 7 -6.24 -25.26 -36.03
CA ALA A 7 -5.07 -24.40 -36.16
C ALA A 7 -5.43 -22.90 -36.10
N LEU A 8 -6.53 -22.50 -36.75
CA LEU A 8 -7.00 -21.11 -36.73
C LEU A 8 -7.46 -20.67 -35.32
N LEU A 9 -8.11 -21.58 -34.58
CA LEU A 9 -8.55 -21.33 -33.21
C LEU A 9 -7.36 -21.26 -32.22
N LEU A 10 -6.38 -22.13 -32.36
CA LEU A 10 -5.18 -22.09 -31.52
C LEU A 10 -4.35 -20.83 -31.80
N LEU A 11 -4.25 -20.42 -33.06
CA LEU A 11 -3.55 -19.19 -33.44
C LEU A 11 -4.28 -17.96 -32.91
N SER A 12 -5.61 -17.91 -32.97
CA SER A 12 -6.38 -16.80 -32.42
C SER A 12 -6.27 -16.74 -30.90
N ILE A 13 -6.33 -17.87 -30.19
CA ILE A 13 -6.11 -17.93 -28.74
C ILE A 13 -4.69 -17.43 -28.40
N ALA A 14 -3.66 -17.90 -29.12
CA ALA A 14 -2.29 -17.45 -28.92
C ALA A 14 -2.13 -15.95 -29.16
N LEU A 15 -2.75 -15.40 -30.21
CA LEU A 15 -2.75 -13.95 -30.49
C LEU A 15 -3.44 -13.14 -29.38
N HIS A 16 -4.57 -13.61 -28.85
CA HIS A 16 -5.25 -12.93 -27.73
C HIS A 16 -4.40 -12.99 -26.46
N TYR A 17 -3.74 -14.12 -26.17
CA TYR A 17 -2.83 -14.24 -25.05
C TYR A 17 -1.62 -13.30 -25.17
N LEU A 18 -1.02 -13.20 -26.36
CA LEU A 18 0.11 -12.29 -26.61
C LEU A 18 -0.31 -10.82 -26.49
N TYR A 19 -1.48 -10.45 -27.00
CA TYR A 19 -2.00 -9.08 -26.89
C TYR A 19 -2.30 -8.70 -25.44
N SER A 20 -2.89 -9.60 -24.64
CA SER A 20 -3.12 -9.36 -23.21
C SER A 20 -1.82 -9.31 -22.39
N ALA A 21 -0.76 -10.00 -22.83
CA ALA A 21 0.55 -9.94 -22.17
C ALA A 21 1.27 -8.59 -22.37
N GLU A 22 0.84 -7.78 -23.34
CA GLU A 22 1.45 -6.49 -23.69
C GLU A 22 0.73 -5.28 -23.04
N ALA A 23 -0.24 -5.52 -22.16
CA ALA A 23 -0.79 -4.47 -21.31
C ALA A 23 0.29 -3.98 -20.34
N SER A 24 0.86 -2.80 -20.59
CA SER A 24 1.86 -2.21 -19.68
C SER A 24 1.25 -2.05 -18.29
N ALA A 25 1.96 -2.52 -17.25
CA ALA A 25 1.51 -2.38 -15.87
C ALA A 25 1.11 -0.92 -15.56
N ALA A 26 -0.05 -0.75 -14.92
CA ALA A 26 -0.60 0.58 -14.65
C ALA A 26 0.34 1.40 -13.76
N LEU A 27 0.54 2.68 -14.09
CA LEU A 27 1.40 3.57 -13.30
C LEU A 27 0.73 3.94 -11.97
N VAL A 28 1.53 3.94 -10.91
CA VAL A 28 1.18 4.47 -9.60
C VAL A 28 1.67 5.91 -9.52
N THR A 29 0.73 6.84 -9.30
CA THR A 29 0.97 8.28 -9.40
C THR A 29 0.49 9.02 -8.16
N CYS A 30 0.91 10.26 -8.00
CA CYS A 30 0.30 11.19 -7.06
C CYS A 30 -1.24 11.16 -7.22
N GLY A 31 -1.97 10.96 -6.12
CA GLY A 31 -3.44 10.88 -6.12
C GLY A 31 -4.03 9.51 -6.48
N SER A 32 -3.24 8.52 -6.90
CA SER A 32 -3.71 7.14 -7.06
C SER A 32 -4.28 6.61 -5.74
N VAL A 33 -5.37 5.84 -5.84
CA VAL A 33 -5.92 5.05 -4.73
C VAL A 33 -5.45 3.61 -4.91
N ILE A 34 -4.73 3.08 -3.94
CA ILE A 34 -4.05 1.80 -4.03
C ILE A 34 -4.41 0.88 -2.85
N LYS A 35 -4.19 -0.42 -3.05
CA LYS A 35 -4.10 -1.42 -1.99
C LYS A 35 -2.64 -1.90 -1.93
N LEU A 36 -2.04 -1.88 -0.73
CA LEU A 36 -0.67 -2.36 -0.53
C LEU A 36 -0.70 -3.77 0.03
N SER A 37 -0.24 -4.73 -0.76
CA SER A 37 -0.17 -6.14 -0.37
C SER A 37 1.20 -6.48 0.20
N HIS A 38 1.23 -7.13 1.36
CA HIS A 38 2.47 -7.65 1.94
C HIS A 38 2.97 -8.86 1.13
N ALA A 39 4.14 -8.72 0.50
CA ALA A 39 4.65 -9.64 -0.52
C ALA A 39 4.67 -11.14 -0.14
N ARG A 40 4.80 -11.48 1.16
CA ARG A 40 4.85 -12.88 1.61
C ARG A 40 3.53 -13.46 2.06
N THR A 41 2.62 -12.65 2.59
CA THR A 41 1.36 -13.13 3.18
C THR A 41 0.13 -12.76 2.37
N SER A 42 0.26 -11.83 1.43
CA SER A 42 -0.82 -11.22 0.67
C SER A 42 -1.84 -10.42 1.51
N TYR A 43 -1.53 -10.18 2.79
CA TYR A 43 -2.37 -9.35 3.65
C TYR A 43 -2.24 -7.90 3.19
N LEU A 44 -3.37 -7.21 3.10
CA LEU A 44 -3.44 -5.82 2.71
C LEU A 44 -3.23 -4.90 3.91
N LEU A 45 -2.51 -3.79 3.69
CA LEU A 45 -2.43 -2.70 4.66
C LEU A 45 -3.85 -2.15 4.89
N HIS A 46 -4.28 -2.13 6.14
CA HIS A 46 -5.67 -1.90 6.51
C HIS A 46 -5.79 -1.06 7.77
N SER A 47 -6.81 -0.21 7.86
CA SER A 47 -7.12 0.59 9.05
C SER A 47 -8.63 0.71 9.27
N HIS A 48 -9.08 1.01 10.48
CA HIS A 48 -10.50 1.17 10.83
C HIS A 48 -10.67 2.08 12.04
N GLU A 49 -11.88 2.50 12.40
CA GLU A 49 -12.16 3.41 13.53
C GLU A 49 -12.02 2.76 14.93
N ILE A 50 -10.95 2.01 15.14
CA ILE A 50 -10.59 1.39 16.42
C ILE A 50 -9.17 1.84 16.77
N ALA A 51 -8.97 2.26 18.01
CA ALA A 51 -7.68 2.65 18.54
C ALA A 51 -6.90 1.46 19.11
N TYR A 52 -5.58 1.58 19.22
CA TYR A 52 -4.81 0.70 20.09
C TYR A 52 -5.18 0.93 21.56
N GLY A 53 -5.22 -0.14 22.35
CA GLY A 53 -5.45 -0.06 23.80
C GLY A 53 -4.16 0.16 24.62
N SER A 54 -3.03 0.25 23.93
CA SER A 54 -1.67 0.41 24.46
C SER A 54 -0.89 1.30 23.49
N GLY A 55 0.39 1.53 23.76
CA GLY A 55 1.23 2.35 22.89
C GLY A 55 0.73 3.79 22.86
N SER A 56 0.53 4.36 21.67
CA SER A 56 0.09 5.75 21.53
C SER A 56 -1.41 5.96 21.76
N GLY A 57 -2.21 4.90 21.74
CA GLY A 57 -3.68 5.01 21.74
C GLY A 57 -4.26 5.59 20.44
N GLN A 58 -3.47 5.71 19.37
CA GLN A 58 -3.96 6.18 18.07
C GLN A 58 -4.70 5.07 17.30
N GLN A 59 -5.31 5.44 16.16
CA GLN A 59 -6.04 4.50 15.32
C GLN A 59 -5.14 3.37 14.84
N SER A 60 -5.63 2.13 14.93
CA SER A 60 -4.84 0.95 14.64
C SER A 60 -4.70 0.68 13.15
N VAL A 61 -3.48 0.33 12.74
CA VAL A 61 -3.16 -0.19 11.41
C VAL A 61 -2.86 -1.70 11.52
N THR A 62 -3.35 -2.46 10.56
CA THR A 62 -3.35 -3.93 10.58
C THR A 62 -3.08 -4.50 9.19
N GLY A 63 -2.80 -5.80 9.13
CA GLY A 63 -2.90 -6.57 7.90
C GLY A 63 -4.27 -7.26 7.82
N TYR A 64 -4.93 -7.19 6.67
CA TYR A 64 -6.25 -7.79 6.44
C TYR A 64 -6.22 -8.74 5.24
N ASP A 65 -6.90 -9.88 5.32
CA ASP A 65 -6.78 -10.96 4.33
C ASP A 65 -7.85 -10.96 3.24
N SER A 66 -8.90 -10.14 3.37
CA SER A 66 -9.90 -9.99 2.31
C SER A 66 -9.55 -8.82 1.38
N SER A 67 -9.59 -9.10 0.08
CA SER A 67 -9.39 -8.11 -0.97
C SER A 67 -10.58 -7.20 -1.20
N ASP A 68 -11.77 -7.53 -0.67
CA ASP A 68 -13.02 -6.79 -0.92
C ASP A 68 -13.41 -5.89 0.26
N ASP A 69 -12.42 -5.21 0.84
CA ASP A 69 -12.65 -4.20 1.87
C ASP A 69 -12.13 -2.83 1.41
N ALA A 70 -12.98 -1.81 1.57
CA ALA A 70 -12.66 -0.42 1.27
C ALA A 70 -11.65 0.18 2.28
N ASN A 71 -11.56 -0.37 3.48
CA ASN A 71 -10.61 0.00 4.53
C ASN A 71 -9.17 -0.45 4.24
N SER A 72 -8.96 -1.13 3.11
CA SER A 72 -7.62 -1.39 2.57
C SER A 72 -7.18 -0.35 1.53
N LEU A 73 -8.01 0.67 1.24
CA LEU A 73 -7.71 1.70 0.25
C LEU A 73 -6.89 2.85 0.88
N TRP A 74 -5.76 3.16 0.25
CA TRP A 74 -4.87 4.25 0.63
C TRP A 74 -4.65 5.18 -0.55
N ILE A 75 -4.71 6.47 -0.31
CA ILE A 75 -4.54 7.50 -1.32
C ILE A 75 -3.13 8.06 -1.21
N ILE A 76 -2.40 8.08 -2.32
CA ILE A 76 -1.06 8.67 -2.37
C ILE A 76 -1.18 10.19 -2.35
N ARG A 77 -0.51 10.82 -1.39
CA ARG A 77 -0.38 12.27 -1.25
C ARG A 77 1.09 12.67 -1.29
N GLY A 78 1.38 13.84 -1.84
CA GLY A 78 2.69 14.46 -1.69
C GLY A 78 2.89 15.03 -0.29
N LEU A 79 4.09 15.57 -0.05
CA LEU A 79 4.39 16.30 1.18
C LEU A 79 3.53 17.57 1.31
N LYS A 80 3.28 18.00 2.55
CA LYS A 80 2.49 19.21 2.82
C LYS A 80 3.18 20.44 2.23
N GLY A 81 2.47 21.20 1.39
CA GLY A 81 3.03 22.39 0.73
C GLY A 81 4.00 22.11 -0.43
N HIS A 82 4.22 20.85 -0.80
CA HIS A 82 5.04 20.48 -1.95
C HIS A 82 4.18 20.11 -3.17
N TRP A 83 4.78 20.29 -4.34
CA TRP A 83 4.16 19.96 -5.62
C TRP A 83 4.08 18.43 -5.82
N CYS A 84 2.87 17.90 -5.85
CA CYS A 84 2.55 16.52 -6.25
C CYS A 84 1.15 16.49 -6.91
N PRO A 85 0.99 17.09 -8.10
CA PRO A 85 -0.26 17.07 -8.83
C PRO A 85 -0.73 15.65 -9.12
N GLN A 86 -2.04 15.46 -9.12
CA GLN A 86 -2.63 14.19 -9.50
C GLN A 86 -2.11 13.73 -10.88
N GLY A 87 -1.72 12.46 -10.98
CA GLY A 87 -1.16 11.88 -12.21
C GLY A 87 0.35 12.05 -12.36
N SER A 88 1.03 12.78 -11.47
CA SER A 88 2.49 12.89 -11.49
C SER A 88 3.14 11.55 -11.15
N SER A 89 4.11 11.12 -11.95
CA SER A 89 4.80 9.84 -11.74
C SER A 89 5.69 9.84 -10.50
N ILE A 90 5.82 8.67 -9.90
CA ILE A 90 6.60 8.46 -8.67
C ILE A 90 7.86 7.68 -9.01
N LYS A 91 9.01 8.15 -8.51
CA LYS A 91 10.32 7.53 -8.68
C LYS A 91 10.83 6.96 -7.36
N SER A 92 11.79 6.03 -7.43
CA SER A 92 12.41 5.47 -6.22
C SER A 92 13.08 6.60 -5.43
N GLY A 93 12.92 6.58 -4.11
CA GLY A 93 13.37 7.63 -3.21
C GLY A 93 12.40 8.79 -3.05
N PHE A 94 11.24 8.77 -3.73
CA PHE A 94 10.22 9.80 -3.54
C PHE A 94 9.62 9.72 -2.13
N GLN A 95 9.46 10.88 -1.50
CA GLN A 95 8.79 10.99 -0.20
C GLN A 95 7.32 11.36 -0.40
N LEU A 96 6.44 10.59 0.23
CA LEU A 96 5.00 10.69 0.12
C LEU A 96 4.34 10.49 1.48
N ARG A 97 3.03 10.74 1.52
CA ARG A 97 2.15 10.36 2.63
C ARG A 97 1.07 9.42 2.10
N LEU A 98 0.66 8.45 2.90
CA LEU A 98 -0.41 7.52 2.58
C LEU A 98 -1.64 7.87 3.41
N GLN A 99 -2.70 8.34 2.78
CA GLN A 99 -3.93 8.72 3.46
C GLN A 99 -4.94 7.56 3.39
N HIS A 100 -5.41 7.07 4.53
CA HIS A 100 -6.46 6.06 4.56
C HIS A 100 -7.75 6.65 3.98
N ALA A 101 -8.33 5.98 2.98
CA ALA A 101 -9.44 6.55 2.20
C ALA A 101 -10.69 6.79 3.05
N SER A 102 -11.05 5.84 3.92
CA SER A 102 -12.26 5.91 4.74
C SER A 102 -12.13 6.94 5.88
N THR A 103 -11.03 6.92 6.63
CA THR A 103 -10.90 7.71 7.88
C THR A 103 -10.15 9.03 7.69
N ARG A 104 -9.58 9.28 6.51
CA ARG A 104 -8.81 10.48 6.16
C ARG A 104 -7.53 10.69 6.97
N LYS A 105 -7.16 9.72 7.81
CA LYS A 105 -5.92 9.70 8.61
C LYS A 105 -4.73 9.28 7.77
N PHE A 106 -3.54 9.72 8.14
CA PHE A 106 -2.29 9.36 7.49
C PHE A 106 -1.63 8.17 8.16
N LEU A 107 -0.98 7.31 7.37
CA LEU A 107 -0.09 6.28 7.88
C LEU A 107 1.05 6.97 8.64
N HIS A 108 1.17 6.65 9.91
CA HIS A 108 1.99 7.38 10.87
C HIS A 108 2.89 6.42 11.62
N SER A 109 4.07 6.88 12.04
CA SER A 109 4.92 6.12 12.95
C SER A 109 5.75 7.02 13.85
N HIS A 110 6.10 6.51 15.02
CA HIS A 110 6.68 7.26 16.13
C HIS A 110 7.34 6.34 17.14
N HIS A 111 7.97 6.89 18.18
CA HIS A 111 8.70 6.12 19.20
C HIS A 111 7.79 5.50 20.28
N PHE A 112 6.77 4.75 19.84
CA PHE A 112 5.96 3.89 20.70
C PHE A 112 6.15 2.42 20.33
N GLU A 113 5.95 1.53 21.29
CA GLU A 113 6.00 0.09 21.06
C GLU A 113 4.69 -0.42 20.47
N SER A 114 4.79 -1.25 19.44
CA SER A 114 3.69 -1.91 18.77
C SER A 114 3.07 -2.97 19.71
N PRO A 115 1.74 -3.11 19.73
CA PRO A 115 1.05 -3.92 20.75
C PRO A 115 1.42 -5.41 20.81
N LEU A 116 1.95 -5.99 19.72
CA LEU A 116 2.18 -7.43 19.61
C LEU A 116 3.66 -7.81 19.54
N SER A 117 4.50 -6.98 18.92
CA SER A 117 5.91 -7.31 18.67
C SER A 117 6.90 -6.48 19.47
N GLY A 118 6.46 -5.40 20.13
CA GLY A 118 7.35 -4.45 20.80
C GLY A 118 8.24 -3.63 19.86
N GLN A 119 8.15 -3.85 18.54
CA GLN A 119 8.81 -2.99 17.53
C GLN A 119 8.15 -1.63 17.45
N GLN A 120 8.64 -0.73 16.59
CA GLN A 120 8.03 0.58 16.38
C GLN A 120 6.55 0.48 15.94
N GLU A 121 5.67 1.19 16.64
CA GLU A 121 4.25 1.25 16.33
C GLU A 121 4.01 1.98 15.01
N VAL A 122 3.09 1.43 14.20
CA VAL A 122 2.53 2.07 13.01
C VAL A 122 1.06 2.27 13.28
N SER A 123 0.58 3.50 13.12
CA SER A 123 -0.79 3.92 13.41
C SER A 123 -1.36 4.71 12.24
N ALA A 124 -2.62 5.10 12.36
CA ALA A 124 -3.22 6.12 11.52
C ALA A 124 -3.50 7.38 12.36
N PHE A 125 -2.98 8.54 11.94
CA PHE A 125 -3.04 9.78 12.72
C PHE A 125 -3.49 10.99 11.88
N GLY A 126 -3.87 12.08 12.55
CA GLY A 126 -4.19 13.34 11.89
C GLY A 126 -5.52 13.33 11.11
N SER A 127 -5.56 14.16 10.07
CA SER A 127 -6.71 14.41 9.19
C SER A 127 -6.28 15.17 7.92
N ASP A 128 -7.23 15.56 7.05
CA ASP A 128 -6.94 16.38 5.86
C ASP A 128 -6.19 17.70 6.15
N THR A 129 -6.38 18.29 7.33
CA THR A 129 -5.74 19.55 7.74
C THR A 129 -4.65 19.36 8.80
N ASP A 130 -4.49 18.14 9.32
CA ASP A 130 -3.57 17.81 10.40
C ASP A 130 -2.64 16.68 9.97
N SER A 131 -1.39 17.02 9.74
CA SER A 131 -0.35 16.12 9.26
C SER A 131 1.02 16.75 9.50
N ASP A 132 1.97 15.93 9.91
CA ASP A 132 3.32 16.31 10.31
C ASP A 132 4.40 15.43 9.64
N ASP A 133 5.65 15.59 10.08
CA ASP A 133 6.80 14.90 9.50
C ASP A 133 6.82 13.39 9.81
N MET A 134 6.01 12.92 10.78
CA MET A 134 5.87 11.51 11.16
C MET A 134 4.86 10.76 10.27
N ASP A 135 4.23 11.46 9.32
CA ASP A 135 3.39 10.87 8.27
C ASP A 135 4.18 10.57 6.98
N ILE A 136 5.47 10.95 6.94
CA ILE A 136 6.27 10.92 5.71
C ILE A 136 6.95 9.56 5.55
N TRP A 137 6.72 8.94 4.39
CA TRP A 137 7.33 7.68 3.98
C TRP A 137 8.10 7.87 2.68
N GLN A 138 9.32 7.35 2.62
CA GLN A 138 10.08 7.21 1.39
C GLN A 138 9.75 5.86 0.76
N VAL A 139 9.33 5.88 -0.50
CA VAL A 139 9.12 4.65 -1.29
C VAL A 139 10.40 4.30 -2.06
N ASP A 140 10.89 3.08 -1.89
CA ASP A 140 12.11 2.58 -2.50
C ASP A 140 11.92 1.23 -3.16
N TRP A 141 12.61 1.00 -4.28
CA TRP A 141 12.76 -0.31 -4.92
C TRP A 141 14.17 -0.42 -5.53
N ASP A 142 14.46 -1.50 -6.24
CA ASP A 142 15.81 -1.75 -6.73
C ASP A 142 16.28 -0.70 -7.75
N LYS A 143 17.52 -0.26 -7.60
CA LYS A 143 18.12 0.85 -8.35
C LYS A 143 18.17 0.52 -9.84
N GLY A 144 17.59 1.39 -10.66
CA GLY A 144 17.59 1.30 -12.13
C GLY A 144 16.22 1.02 -12.76
N ALA A 145 15.22 0.65 -11.97
CA ALA A 145 13.84 0.56 -12.45
C ALA A 145 13.19 1.95 -12.56
N GLY A 146 12.33 2.13 -13.57
CA GLY A 146 11.73 3.40 -13.99
C GLY A 146 10.74 4.01 -12.99
N GLU A 147 9.49 4.17 -13.40
CA GLU A 147 8.41 4.71 -12.57
C GLU A 147 7.75 3.59 -11.77
N TRP A 148 7.08 3.94 -10.66
CA TRP A 148 6.35 2.94 -9.87
C TRP A 148 5.14 2.41 -10.66
N THR A 149 5.10 1.11 -10.90
CA THR A 149 3.95 0.42 -11.53
C THR A 149 3.21 -0.48 -10.55
N GLN A 150 1.98 -0.84 -10.89
CA GLN A 150 1.22 -1.91 -10.25
C GLN A 150 2.06 -3.20 -10.22
N ASP A 151 1.87 -4.00 -9.17
CA ASP A 151 2.53 -5.28 -8.89
C ASP A 151 4.05 -5.22 -8.67
N GLN A 152 4.65 -4.02 -8.76
CA GLN A 152 6.04 -3.81 -8.42
C GLN A 152 6.25 -3.94 -6.90
N GLN A 153 7.26 -4.73 -6.51
CA GLN A 153 7.68 -4.81 -5.12
C GLN A 153 8.38 -3.52 -4.71
N VAL A 154 7.84 -2.87 -3.68
CA VAL A 154 8.38 -1.65 -3.08
C VAL A 154 8.58 -1.83 -1.58
N ARG A 155 9.44 -0.97 -1.02
CA ARG A 155 9.68 -0.82 0.41
C ARG A 155 9.26 0.58 0.83
N LEU A 156 8.58 0.70 1.96
CA LEU A 156 8.23 1.99 2.56
C LEU A 156 9.09 2.20 3.80
N ARG A 157 9.96 3.21 3.76
CA ARG A 157 10.81 3.62 4.87
C ARG A 157 10.23 4.86 5.53
N HIS A 158 9.96 4.81 6.82
CA HIS A 158 9.55 5.99 7.57
C HIS A 158 10.66 7.04 7.54
N ALA A 159 10.39 8.23 7.04
CA ALA A 159 11.44 9.21 6.74
C ALA A 159 12.12 9.72 8.01
N HIS A 160 11.37 9.87 9.10
CA HIS A 160 11.90 10.41 10.36
C HIS A 160 12.73 9.38 11.15
N THR A 161 12.22 8.16 11.36
CA THR A 161 12.92 7.14 12.16
C THR A 161 13.78 6.19 11.34
N GLY A 162 13.62 6.18 10.01
CA GLY A 162 14.39 5.35 9.10
C GLY A 162 14.02 3.86 9.12
N VAL A 163 13.03 3.44 9.89
CA VAL A 163 12.55 2.04 9.93
C VAL A 163 11.68 1.72 8.72
N TYR A 164 11.61 0.45 8.33
CA TYR A 164 10.74 0.00 7.26
C TYR A 164 9.38 -0.44 7.79
N LEU A 165 8.32 -0.13 7.05
CA LEU A 165 7.00 -0.72 7.28
C LEU A 165 7.11 -2.23 7.10
N ALA A 166 6.68 -2.98 8.11
CA ALA A 166 6.72 -4.43 8.12
C ALA A 166 5.44 -5.01 8.72
N SER A 167 5.13 -6.24 8.33
CA SER A 167 4.07 -7.05 8.93
C SER A 167 4.66 -8.36 9.45
N GLY A 168 4.18 -8.80 10.62
CA GLY A 168 4.62 -10.02 11.30
C GLY A 168 3.50 -11.06 11.41
N PRO A 169 3.83 -12.32 11.74
CA PRO A 169 2.83 -13.39 11.88
C PRO A 169 1.93 -13.23 13.11
N GLN A 170 2.22 -12.30 14.02
CA GLN A 170 1.46 -12.10 15.25
C GLN A 170 0.07 -11.56 14.93
N ARG A 171 -0.96 -12.37 15.20
CA ARG A 171 -2.37 -11.96 15.09
C ARG A 171 -2.83 -11.38 16.42
N ARG A 172 -3.59 -10.28 16.39
CA ARG A 172 -4.35 -9.84 17.57
C ARG A 172 -5.37 -10.95 17.85
N GLY A 173 -5.44 -11.40 19.11
CA GLY A 173 -6.22 -12.57 19.52
C GLY A 173 -7.61 -12.64 18.88
N SER A 174 -7.97 -13.85 18.45
CA SER A 174 -9.27 -14.19 17.87
C SER A 174 -10.39 -13.75 18.80
N TRP A 175 -11.09 -12.67 18.43
CA TRP A 175 -12.43 -12.41 18.91
C TRP A 175 -13.37 -12.57 17.73
N SER A 176 -13.79 -13.81 17.49
CA SER A 176 -15.02 -14.08 16.77
C SER A 176 -16.17 -13.60 17.65
N ILE A 177 -16.84 -12.54 17.20
CA ILE A 177 -18.21 -12.23 17.63
C ILE A 177 -19.07 -12.40 16.38
N TYR A 178 -20.07 -13.26 16.53
CA TYR A 178 -21.07 -13.64 15.53
C TYR A 178 -21.80 -12.44 14.93
#